data_AF-A0A3P7IYX3-F1
#
_entry.id   AF-A0A3P7IYX3-F1
#
_cell.length_a   1.000
_cell.length_b   1.000
_cell.length_c   1.000
_cell.angle_alpha   90.00
_cell.angle_beta   90.00
_cell.angle_gamma   90.00
#
_symmetry.space_group_name_H-M   'P 1'
#
loop_
_entity.id
_entity.type
_entity.pdbx_description
1 polymer ?
#
loop_
_entity_poly.entity_id
_entity_poly.type
_entity_poly.pdbx_seq_one_letter_code
_entity_poly.pdbx_strand_id
1 'polypeptide(L)' 'MSVLDKSNLDWASFKEEHHLKEELETFNRGKNGYLDRMEFLSRTDYREFEKEKAVRNSLRKPL' A
#
# COMPACT_ATOMS: atom_id res chain seq x y z
N MET A 1 -1.19 30.15 0.59
CA MET A 1 -1.39 28.72 0.27
C MET A 1 -0.05 28.06 0.09
N SER A 2 0.16 26.90 0.70
CA SER A 2 1.33 26.05 0.44
C SER A 2 1.22 25.38 -0.93
N VAL A 3 2.36 24.90 -1.46
CA VAL A 3 2.39 24.03 -2.65
C VAL A 3 1.53 22.79 -2.42
N LEU A 4 1.54 22.23 -1.22
CA LEU A 4 0.69 21.09 -0.83
C LEU A 4 -0.80 21.43 -0.92
N ASP A 5 -1.21 22.58 -0.39
CA ASP A 5 -2.61 23.01 -0.40
C ASP A 5 -3.10 23.22 -1.85
N LYS A 6 -2.25 23.85 -2.67
CA LYS A 6 -2.55 24.09 -4.08
C LYS A 6 -2.67 22.79 -4.87
N SER A 7 -1.69 21.89 -4.74
CA SER A 7 -1.73 20.60 -5.45
C SER A 7 -2.95 19.76 -5.07
N ASN A 8 -3.39 19.82 -3.80
CA ASN A 8 -4.59 19.11 -3.36
C ASN A 8 -5.87 19.71 -3.98
N LEU A 9 -5.96 21.05 -4.03
CA LEU A 9 -7.06 21.77 -4.69
C LEU A 9 -7.12 21.51 -6.20
N ASP A 10 -5.97 21.56 -6.87
CA ASP A 10 -5.85 21.29 -8.31
C ASP A 10 -6.29 19.85 -8.61
N TRP A 11 -5.88 18.88 -7.80
CA TRP A 11 -6.31 17.49 -7.93
C TRP A 11 -7.80 17.28 -7.66
N ALA A 12 -8.36 17.97 -6.67
CA ALA A 12 -9.80 17.90 -6.39
C ALA A 12 -10.63 18.40 -7.59
N SER A 13 -10.24 19.56 -8.14
CA SER A 13 -10.91 20.20 -9.27
C SER A 13 -10.80 19.33 -10.54
N PHE A 14 -9.62 18.79 -10.82
CA PHE A 14 -9.39 17.91 -11.97
C PHE A 14 -10.26 16.66 -11.94
N LYS A 15 -10.40 16.00 -10.77
CA LYS A 15 -11.26 14.82 -10.63
C LYS A 15 -12.73 15.12 -10.89
N GLU A 16 -13.19 16.30 -10.49
CA GLU A 16 -14.57 16.74 -10.67
C GLU A 16 -14.85 17.08 -12.15
N GLU A 17 -13.98 17.87 -12.78
CA GLU A 17 -14.08 18.26 -14.19
C GLU A 17 -14.09 17.04 -15.13
N HIS A 18 -13.27 16.03 -14.84
CA HIS A 18 -13.16 14.83 -15.65
C HIS A 18 -14.09 13.69 -15.21
N HIS A 19 -14.97 13.92 -14.24
CA HIS A 19 -15.88 12.91 -13.69
C HIS A 19 -15.20 11.59 -13.26
N LEU A 20 -13.94 11.67 -12.80
CA LEU A 20 -13.10 10.50 -12.49
C LEU A 20 -13.51 9.77 -11.21
N LYS A 21 -14.48 10.29 -10.46
CA LYS A 21 -14.84 9.77 -9.13
C LYS A 21 -15.30 8.32 -9.18
N GLU A 22 -16.17 7.97 -10.12
CA GLU A 22 -16.69 6.59 -10.26
C GLU A 22 -15.62 5.62 -10.76
N GLU A 23 -14.77 6.05 -11.69
CA GLU A 23 -13.64 5.25 -12.19
C GLU A 23 -12.62 4.99 -11.08
N LEU A 24 -12.25 6.02 -10.31
CA LEU A 24 -11.35 5.90 -9.17
C LEU A 24 -11.95 5.02 -8.06
N GLU A 25 -13.24 5.13 -7.75
CA GLU A 25 -13.89 4.25 -6.79
C GLU A 25 -13.89 2.78 -7.28
N THR A 26 -14.12 2.57 -8.56
CA THR A 26 -14.11 1.22 -9.16
C THR A 26 -12.71 0.60 -9.13
N PHE A 27 -11.67 1.36 -9.49
CA PHE A 27 -10.28 0.90 -9.42
C PHE A 27 -9.79 0.71 -7.98
N ASN A 28 -10.20 1.57 -7.04
CA ASN A 28 -9.84 1.43 -5.63
C ASN A 28 -10.59 0.28 -4.93
N ARG A 29 -11.79 -0.10 -5.41
CA ARG A 29 -12.53 -1.28 -4.92
C ARG A 29 -12.10 -2.58 -5.61
N GLY A 30 -11.35 -2.50 -6.71
CA GLY A 30 -10.85 -3.66 -7.43
C GLY A 30 -9.81 -4.42 -6.61
N LYS A 31 -9.84 -5.75 -6.67
CA LYS A 31 -8.98 -6.70 -5.92
C LYS A 31 -7.46 -6.59 -6.15
N ASN A 32 -6.99 -5.58 -6.89
CA ASN A 32 -5.60 -5.37 -7.31
C ASN A 32 -5.16 -3.90 -7.16
N GLY A 33 -5.77 -3.16 -6.23
CA GLY A 33 -5.35 -1.80 -5.91
C GLY A 33 -3.87 -1.74 -5.50
N TYR A 34 -3.21 -0.61 -5.74
CA TYR A 34 -1.82 -0.41 -5.34
C TYR A 34 -1.61 -0.67 -3.83
N LEU A 35 -2.57 -0.22 -3.00
CA LEU A 35 -2.55 -0.44 -1.55
C LEU A 35 -2.63 -1.92 -1.19
N ASP A 36 -3.56 -2.67 -1.79
CA ASP A 36 -3.69 -4.12 -1.57
C ASP A 36 -2.42 -4.87 -1.97
N ARG A 37 -1.81 -4.48 -3.11
CA ARG A 37 -0.53 -5.05 -3.55
C ARG A 37 0.58 -4.76 -2.56
N MET A 38 0.68 -3.51 -2.08
CA MET A 38 1.69 -3.14 -1.10
C MET A 38 1.47 -3.82 0.25
N GLU A 39 0.22 -3.95 0.70
CA GLU A 39 -0.11 -4.67 1.91
C GLU A 39 0.28 -6.15 1.79
N PHE A 40 -0.04 -6.78 0.65
CA PHE A 40 0.33 -8.17 0.37
C PHE A 40 1.86 -8.39 0.39
N LEU A 41 2.62 -7.51 -0.28
CA LEU A 41 4.08 -7.57 -0.28
C LEU A 41 4.63 -7.41 1.14
N SER A 42 4.18 -6.39 1.85
CA SER A 42 4.61 -6.12 3.24
C SER A 42 4.33 -7.32 4.17
N ARG A 43 3.17 -7.96 4.03
CA ARG A 43 2.80 -9.16 4.79
C ARG A 43 3.65 -10.38 4.42
N THR A 44 3.98 -10.52 3.13
CA THR A 44 4.81 -11.62 2.64
C THR A 44 6.24 -11.48 3.15
N ASP A 45 6.83 -10.29 3.02
CA ASP A 45 8.16 -9.96 3.51
C ASP A 45 8.28 -10.20 5.02
N TYR A 46 7.29 -9.73 5.79
CA TYR A 46 7.26 -9.96 7.23
C TYR A 46 7.21 -11.45 7.60
N ARG A 47 6.44 -12.24 6.85
CA ARG A 47 6.33 -13.68 7.08
C ARG A 47 7.63 -14.41 6.76
N GLU A 48 8.35 -13.98 5.72
CA GLU A 48 9.67 -14.52 5.38
C GLU A 48 10.68 -14.23 6.49
N PHE A 49 10.72 -12.98 6.96
CA PHE A 49 11.58 -12.58 8.08
C PHE A 49 11.35 -13.43 9.33
N GLU A 50 10.09 -13.68 9.73
CA GLU A 50 9.80 -14.51 10.91
C GLU A 50 10.23 -15.97 10.72
N LYS A 51 10.13 -16.52 9.50
CA LYS A 51 10.66 -17.87 9.20
C LYS A 51 12.18 -17.91 9.36
N GLU A 52 12.90 -16.96 8.78
CA GLU A 52 14.36 -16.88 8.89
C GLU A 52 14.82 -16.69 10.34
N LYS A 53 14.11 -15.85 11.09
CA LYS A 53 14.34 -15.65 12.52
C LYS A 53 14.12 -16.94 13.32
N ALA A 54 13.09 -17.70 13.01
CA ALA A 54 12.85 -19.00 13.65
C ALA A 54 14.01 -19.99 13.38
N VAL A 55 14.49 -20.06 12.13
CA VAL A 55 15.66 -20.88 11.74
C VAL A 55 16.93 -20.43 12.47
N ARG A 56 17.21 -19.11 12.50
CA ARG A 56 18.36 -18.58 13.25
C ARG A 56 18.27 -18.91 14.74
N ASN A 57 17.07 -18.85 15.32
CA ASN A 57 16.86 -19.18 16.73
C ASN A 57 16.98 -20.67 17.02
N SER A 58 16.55 -21.56 16.10
CA SER A 58 16.74 -23.00 16.27
C SER A 58 18.21 -23.39 16.20
N LEU A 59 19.00 -22.73 15.35
CA LEU A 59 20.46 -22.93 15.27
C LEU A 59 21.21 -22.45 16.52
N ARG A 60 20.63 -21.50 17.27
CA ARG A 60 21.25 -20.90 18.46
C ARG A 60 20.91 -21.59 19.77
N LYS A 61 19.94 -22.51 19.80
CA LYS A 61 19.65 -23.28 21.01
C LYS A 61 20.79 -24.26 21.26
N PRO A 62 21.59 -24.11 22.34
CA PRO A 62 22.49 -25.17 22.75
C PRO A 62 21.67 -26.36 23.27
N LEU A 63 22.25 -27.56 23.18
CA LEU A 63 21.69 -28.82 23.71
C LEU A 63 21.23 -28.69 25.17
#